data_AF-A0A7K4NT45-F1
#
_entry.id   AF-A0A7K4NT45-F1
#
_cell.length_a   1.000
_cell.length_b   1.000
_cell.length_c   1.000
_cell.angle_alpha   90.00
_cell.angle_beta   90.00
_cell.angle_gamma   90.00
#
_symmetry.space_group_name_H-M   'P 1'
#
loop_
_entity.id
_entity.type
_entity.pdbx_description
1 polymer ?
#
loop_
_entity_poly.entity_id
_entity_poly.type
_entity_poly.pdbx_seq_one_letter_code
_entity_poly.pdbx_strand_id
1 'polypeptide(L)'
;MIIKEIDISGEKFRLMLTEQIISQVKNLKTLYSAAYDDPESFEQVSAEISSTIQEISNAVEPKPDSSHLDDLIQQVIKTVDDKTQEANMQSEDKPITKKSKKKSKKTKSKK
;
A
#
# COMPACT_ATOMS: atom_id res chain seq x y z
N MET A 1 0.91 -12.87 13.54
CA MET A 1 1.79 -12.84 12.35
C MET A 1 1.09 -13.55 11.21
N ILE A 2 1.09 -12.98 10.00
CA ILE A 2 0.42 -13.53 8.81
C ILE A 2 1.45 -13.59 7.67
N ILE A 3 1.48 -14.68 6.91
CA ILE A 3 2.37 -14.80 5.74
C ILE A 3 1.55 -14.51 4.48
N LYS A 4 2.07 -13.64 3.62
CA LYS A 4 1.46 -13.30 2.32
C LYS A 4 2.43 -13.68 1.22
N GLU A 5 1.95 -14.39 0.21
CA GLU A 5 2.73 -14.66 -0.99
C GLU A 5 2.61 -13.49 -1.97
N ILE A 6 3.74 -13.09 -2.53
CA ILE A 6 3.92 -11.97 -3.44
C ILE A 6 4.60 -12.55 -4.69
N ASP A 7 4.09 -12.21 -5.87
CA ASP A 7 4.71 -12.59 -7.14
C ASP A 7 5.32 -11.33 -7.77
N ILE A 8 6.62 -11.35 -8.01
CA ILE A 8 7.37 -10.25 -8.63
C ILE A 8 8.13 -10.82 -9.81
N SER A 9 7.80 -10.39 -11.02
CA SER A 9 8.49 -10.83 -12.25
C SER A 9 8.57 -12.36 -12.41
N GLY A 10 7.58 -13.10 -11.91
CA GLY A 10 7.53 -14.56 -11.95
C GLY A 10 8.30 -15.27 -10.83
N GLU A 11 8.92 -14.51 -9.92
CA GLU A 11 9.52 -15.04 -8.69
C GLU A 11 8.57 -14.86 -7.50
N LYS A 12 8.46 -15.92 -6.70
CA LYS A 12 7.54 -15.96 -5.56
C LYS A 12 8.27 -15.65 -4.26
N PHE A 13 7.81 -14.60 -3.62
CA PHE A 13 8.30 -14.09 -2.36
C PHE A 13 7.26 -14.32 -1.27
N ARG A 14 7.73 -14.60 -0.06
CA ARG A 14 6.89 -14.78 1.13
C ARG A 14 7.14 -13.61 2.07
N LEU A 15 6.17 -12.70 2.15
CA LEU A 15 6.20 -11.59 3.09
C LEU A 15 5.60 -12.01 4.43
N MET A 16 6.39 -11.86 5.49
CA MET A 16 5.94 -11.99 6.86
C MET A 16 5.32 -10.67 7.35
N LEU A 17 3.99 -10.57 7.30
CA LEU A 17 3.24 -9.45 7.87
C LEU A 17 3.15 -9.59 9.40
N THR A 18 4.07 -8.95 10.09
CA THR A 18 4.04 -8.69 11.54
C THR A 18 3.62 -7.24 11.81
N GLU A 19 3.26 -6.93 13.06
CA GLU A 19 2.99 -5.54 13.47
C GLU A 19 4.20 -4.63 13.27
N GLN A 20 5.41 -5.14 13.46
CA GLN A 20 6.65 -4.42 13.17
C GLN A 20 6.70 -4.04 11.69
N ILE A 21 6.48 -4.98 10.77
CA ILE A 21 6.50 -4.69 9.32
C ILE A 21 5.39 -3.72 8.93
N ILE A 22 4.20 -3.84 9.52
CA ILE A 22 3.10 -2.88 9.29
C ILE A 22 3.52 -1.47 9.73
N SER A 23 4.18 -1.35 10.89
CA SER A 23 4.69 -0.07 11.40
C SER A 23 5.80 0.51 10.51
N GLN A 24 6.76 -0.32 10.12
CA GLN A 24 7.86 0.04 9.21
C GLN A 24 7.32 0.60 7.89
N VAL A 25 6.32 -0.07 7.32
CA VAL A 25 5.70 0.35 6.04
C VAL A 25 4.93 1.66 6.18
N LYS A 26 4.26 1.90 7.31
CA LYS A 26 3.64 3.20 7.60
C LYS A 26 4.70 4.30 7.74
N ASN A 27 5.79 4.01 8.44
CA ASN A 27 6.91 4.96 8.58
C ASN A 27 7.51 5.29 7.21
N LEU A 28 7.73 4.27 6.37
CA LEU A 28 8.24 4.44 5.01
C LEU A 28 7.37 5.40 4.18
N LYS A 29 6.04 5.29 4.28
CA LYS A 29 5.10 6.18 3.58
C LYS A 29 5.24 7.64 4.06
N THR A 30 5.39 7.84 5.37
CA THR A 30 5.65 9.16 5.96
C THR A 30 7.00 9.71 5.53
N LEU A 31 8.05 8.88 5.55
CA LEU A 31 9.40 9.26 5.12
C LEU A 31 9.43 9.68 3.65
N TYR A 32 8.76 8.93 2.76
CA TYR A 32 8.63 9.35 1.37
C TYR A 32 7.96 10.70 1.23
N SER A 33 6.87 10.96 1.96
CA SER A 33 6.23 12.28 1.96
C SER A 33 7.16 13.38 2.47
N ALA A 34 7.91 13.12 3.55
CA ALA A 34 8.83 14.07 4.16
C ALA A 34 10.00 14.42 3.22
N ALA A 35 10.50 13.44 2.44
CA ALA A 35 11.54 13.66 1.45
C ALA A 35 11.12 14.65 0.34
N TYR A 36 9.83 14.74 0.04
CA TYR A 36 9.29 15.72 -0.91
C TYR A 36 8.98 17.07 -0.27
N ASP A 37 8.64 17.08 1.02
CA ASP A 37 8.24 18.29 1.75
C ASP A 37 9.46 19.14 2.15
N ASP A 38 10.55 18.48 2.58
CA ASP A 38 11.76 19.14 3.08
C ASP A 38 13.04 18.56 2.44
N PRO A 39 13.62 19.23 1.42
CA PRO A 39 14.83 18.75 0.75
C PRO A 39 16.09 18.85 1.62
N GLU A 40 16.10 19.69 2.66
CA GLU A 40 17.24 19.80 3.59
C GLU A 40 17.39 18.53 4.45
N SER A 41 16.26 17.88 4.77
CA SER A 41 16.23 16.61 5.51
C SER A 41 16.42 15.38 4.62
N PHE A 42 16.53 15.54 3.30
CA PHE A 42 16.58 14.43 2.35
C PHE A 42 17.65 13.40 2.67
N GLU A 43 18.86 13.84 3.05
CA GLU A 43 19.97 12.93 3.33
C GLU A 43 19.64 11.99 4.51
N GLN A 44 19.12 12.53 5.61
CA GLN A 44 18.68 11.74 6.77
C GLN A 44 17.48 10.86 6.41
N VAL A 45 16.48 11.42 5.75
CA VAL A 45 15.27 10.69 5.36
C VAL A 45 15.62 9.54 4.41
N SER A 46 16.57 9.73 3.50
CA SER A 46 17.05 8.67 2.58
C SER A 46 17.72 7.51 3.32
N ALA A 47 18.49 7.81 4.37
CA ALA A 47 19.10 6.79 5.21
C ALA A 47 18.03 6.01 5.99
N GLU A 48 17.02 6.70 6.54
CA GLU A 48 15.89 6.05 7.21
C GLU A 48 15.05 5.20 6.25
N ILE A 49 14.78 5.70 5.04
CA ILE A 49 14.08 4.96 3.97
C ILE A 49 14.86 3.66 3.68
N SER A 50 16.17 3.77 3.45
CA SER A 50 17.01 2.61 3.16
C SER A 50 17.00 1.58 4.30
N SER A 51 17.12 2.04 5.55
CA SER A 51 17.06 1.16 6.73
C SER A 51 15.71 0.45 6.84
N THR A 52 14.62 1.19 6.62
CA THR A 52 13.26 0.66 6.66
C THR A 52 13.03 -0.38 5.56
N ILE A 53 13.52 -0.12 4.34
CA ILE A 53 13.48 -1.07 3.20
C ILE A 53 14.27 -2.33 3.54
N GLN A 54 15.44 -2.20 4.18
CA GLN A 54 16.27 -3.34 4.57
C GLN A 54 15.53 -4.25 5.56
N GLU A 55 14.87 -3.68 6.56
CA GLU A 55 14.06 -4.43 7.52
C GLU A 55 12.86 -5.14 6.85
N ILE A 56 12.16 -4.46 5.94
CA ILE A 56 11.07 -5.07 5.16
C ILE A 56 11.61 -6.22 4.30
N SER A 57 12.74 -6.01 3.63
CA SER A 57 13.41 -7.02 2.81
C SER A 57 13.83 -8.24 3.63
N ASN A 58 14.27 -8.06 4.88
CA ASN A 58 14.59 -9.18 5.77
C ASN A 58 13.35 -9.97 6.23
N ALA A 59 12.15 -9.38 6.17
CA ALA A 59 10.90 -10.08 6.43
C ALA A 59 10.33 -10.79 5.19
N VAL A 60 11.07 -10.78 4.09
CA VAL A 60 10.70 -11.46 2.84
C VAL A 60 11.66 -12.60 2.56
N GLU A 61 11.11 -13.77 2.24
CA GLU A 61 11.89 -14.93 1.81
C GLU A 61 11.44 -15.48 0.44
N PRO A 62 12.37 -15.77 -0.48
CA PRO A 62 13.82 -15.55 -0.40
C PRO A 62 14.21 -14.06 -0.39
N LYS A 63 15.45 -13.75 0.00
CA LYS A 63 15.89 -12.35 0.08
C LYS A 63 15.84 -11.73 -1.32
N PRO A 64 15.09 -10.63 -1.53
CA PRO A 64 14.95 -10.03 -2.84
C PRO A 64 16.25 -9.37 -3.27
N ASP A 65 16.59 -9.51 -4.55
CA ASP A 65 17.65 -8.74 -5.19
C ASP A 65 17.26 -7.27 -5.36
N SER A 66 18.27 -6.39 -5.52
CA SER A 66 18.06 -4.95 -5.70
C SER A 66 17.14 -4.61 -6.88
N SER A 67 17.16 -5.43 -7.94
CA SER A 67 16.25 -5.30 -9.09
C SER A 67 14.78 -5.53 -8.74
N HIS A 68 14.50 -6.34 -7.71
CA HIS A 68 13.14 -6.66 -7.27
C HIS A 68 12.70 -5.83 -6.04
N LEU A 69 13.62 -5.08 -5.43
CA LEU A 69 13.32 -4.27 -4.23
C LEU A 69 12.23 -3.24 -4.50
N ASP A 70 12.26 -2.54 -5.63
CA ASP A 70 11.27 -1.48 -5.89
C ASP A 70 9.85 -2.05 -5.97
N ASP A 71 9.65 -3.07 -6.81
CA ASP A 71 8.39 -3.80 -6.94
C ASP A 71 7.93 -4.41 -5.60
N LEU A 72 8.87 -4.97 -4.84
CA LEU A 72 8.60 -5.53 -3.52
C LEU A 72 8.05 -4.45 -2.58
N ILE A 73 8.74 -3.33 -2.47
CA ILE A 73 8.34 -2.24 -1.58
C ILE A 73 6.98 -1.70 -1.99
N GLN A 74 6.71 -1.53 -3.29
CA GLN A 74 5.39 -1.14 -3.78
C GLN A 74 4.29 -2.17 -3.39
N GLN A 75 4.53 -3.47 -3.60
CA GLN A 75 3.56 -4.50 -3.22
C GLN A 75 3.35 -4.62 -1.72
N VAL A 76 4.40 -4.47 -0.91
CA VAL A 76 4.33 -4.47 0.54
C VAL A 76 3.50 -3.29 1.03
N ILE A 77 3.78 -2.08 0.56
CA ILE A 77 3.01 -0.86 0.89
C ILE A 77 1.54 -1.08 0.55
N LYS A 78 1.25 -1.56 -0.65
CA LYS A 78 -0.11 -1.86 -1.09
C LYS A 78 -0.79 -2.91 -0.22
N THR A 79 -0.09 -3.98 0.14
CA THR A 79 -0.64 -5.07 0.96
C THR A 79 -0.97 -4.61 2.38
N VAL A 80 -0.13 -3.76 2.99
CA VAL A 80 -0.39 -3.18 4.31
C VAL A 80 -1.54 -2.17 4.27
N ASP A 81 -1.62 -1.36 3.21
CA ASP A 81 -2.70 -0.39 3.00
C ASP A 81 -4.04 -1.12 2.81
N ASP A 82 -4.08 -2.16 1.97
CA ASP A 82 -5.24 -3.03 1.74
C ASP A 82 -5.75 -3.64 3.05
N LYS A 83 -4.85 -4.21 3.86
CA LYS A 83 -5.20 -4.72 5.20
C LYS A 83 -5.73 -3.65 6.15
N THR A 84 -5.18 -2.44 6.09
CA THR A 84 -5.64 -1.32 6.93
C THR A 84 -7.02 -0.85 6.45
N GLN A 85 -7.28 -0.84 5.15
CA GLN A 85 -8.60 -0.58 4.58
C GLN A 85 -9.61 -1.68 4.91
N GLU A 86 -9.25 -2.97 4.83
CA GLU A 86 -10.14 -4.08 5.21
C GLU A 86 -10.59 -3.96 6.68
N ALA A 87 -9.69 -3.56 7.58
CA ALA A 87 -10.03 -3.29 8.98
C ALA A 87 -10.91 -2.03 9.14
N ASN A 88 -10.71 -1.00 8.32
CA ASN A 88 -11.53 0.21 8.33
C ASN A 88 -12.93 -0.03 7.71
N MET A 89 -13.05 -0.88 6.71
CA MET A 89 -14.34 -1.27 6.10
C MET A 89 -15.22 -2.11 7.04
N GLN A 90 -14.65 -2.76 8.06
CA GLN A 90 -15.43 -3.35 9.17
C GLN A 90 -15.87 -2.32 10.23
N SER A 91 -15.30 -1.11 10.19
CA SER A 91 -15.66 0.02 11.07
C SER A 91 -16.67 0.97 10.40
N GLU A 92 -16.72 0.98 9.07
CA GLU A 92 -17.68 1.77 8.29
C GLU A 92 -18.87 0.92 7.83
N ASP A 93 -19.68 0.43 8.78
CA ASP A 93 -21.12 0.28 8.53
C ASP A 93 -21.74 1.67 8.36
N LYS A 94 -21.49 2.28 7.20
CA LYS A 94 -22.49 3.16 6.61
C LYS A 94 -22.41 3.10 5.10
N PRO A 95 -23.37 2.45 4.43
CA PRO A 95 -23.38 2.35 2.98
C PRO A 95 -23.69 3.72 2.37
N ILE A 96 -22.68 4.43 1.87
CA ILE A 96 -22.93 5.52 0.91
C ILE A 96 -23.25 4.88 -0.44
N THR A 97 -24.53 4.59 -0.56
CA THR A 97 -25.28 4.28 -1.78
C THR A 97 -24.73 4.99 -3.03
N LYS A 98 -24.11 4.22 -3.92
CA LYS A 98 -24.01 4.54 -5.36
C LYS A 98 -25.42 4.61 -5.95
N LYS A 99 -26.06 5.79 -5.96
CA LYS A 99 -27.23 6.02 -6.82
C LYS A 99 -26.79 6.28 -8.26
N SER A 100 -26.54 5.19 -8.97
CA SER A 100 -26.76 5.14 -10.41
C SER A 100 -28.20 5.56 -10.71
N LYS A 101 -28.41 6.65 -11.44
CA LYS A 101 -29.70 6.90 -12.10
C LYS A 101 -29.50 7.11 -13.59
N LYS A 102 -29.46 5.98 -14.30
CA LYS A 102 -29.62 5.92 -15.76
C LYS A 102 -31.12 5.95 -16.09
N LYS A 103 -31.48 6.85 -17.01
CA LYS A 103 -32.65 6.87 -17.92
C LYS A 103 -34.08 7.03 -17.34
N SER A 104 -34.77 8.06 -17.84
CA SER A 104 -36.01 7.80 -18.58
C SER A 104 -36.27 8.85 -19.66
N LYS A 105 -36.80 8.34 -20.76
CA LYS A 105 -37.04 8.93 -22.08
C LYS A 105 -38.57 9.15 -22.21
N LYS A 106 -38.98 10.13 -23.02
CA LYS A 106 -40.36 10.49 -23.46
C LYS A 106 -41.22 11.21 -22.39
N THR A 107 -42.03 12.23 -22.72
CA THR A 107 -42.92 12.32 -23.89
C THR A 107 -43.23 13.77 -24.29
N LYS A 108 -43.24 13.99 -25.60
CA LYS A 108 -43.91 15.07 -26.32
C LYS A 108 -45.43 14.92 -26.12
N SER A 109 -46.13 15.99 -25.75
CA SER A 109 -47.57 16.09 -26.05
C SER A 109 -47.96 17.54 -26.29
N LYS A 110 -48.83 17.69 -27.27
CA LYS A 110 -49.19 18.87 -28.04
C LYS A 110 -50.70 18.98 -27.88
N LYS A 111 -51.23 20.06 -27.34
CA LYS A 111 -52.52 20.64 -27.74
C LYS A 111 -52.70 22.02 -27.13
#